data_AF-A0A7C2VZJ5-F1
#
_entry.id   AF-A0A7C2VZJ5-F1
#
_cell.length_a   1.000
_cell.length_b   1.000
_cell.length_c   1.000
_cell.angle_alpha   90.00
_cell.angle_beta   90.00
_cell.angle_gamma   90.00
#
_symmetry.space_group_name_H-M   'P 1'
#
loop_
_entity.id
_entity.type
_entity.pdbx_description
1 polymer ?
#
loop_
_entity_poly.entity_id
_entity_poly.type
_entity_poly.pdbx_seq_one_letter_code
_entity_poly.pdbx_strand_id
1 'polypeptide(L)'
;MADSLFQPLKIGPLKLPNRLIMPPVKLGYGTKEGEVTERHIAFYRRRAEGGVGLIITEPMYIAPNGREIPTQLGIYDNRLVEGLKRLTEAVHDAGGLIAAHINHAGRAANPKLVPEGEREGPCLWILISPERPSRVRRSTSGPWSS
;
A
#
# COMPACT_ATOMS: atom_id res chain seq x y z
N MET A 1 -4.41 4.81 31.30
CA MET A 1 -4.79 3.75 30.31
C MET A 1 -4.36 4.14 28.90
N ALA A 2 -4.60 5.38 28.44
CA ALA A 2 -4.08 5.89 27.15
C ALA A 2 -2.55 6.03 27.10
N ASP A 3 -1.88 6.07 28.26
CA ASP A 3 -0.43 6.30 28.38
C ASP A 3 0.41 5.23 27.66
N SER A 4 -0.12 4.01 27.56
CA SER A 4 0.52 2.90 26.86
C SER A 4 0.65 3.11 25.34
N LEU A 5 -0.22 3.94 24.75
CA LEU A 5 -0.18 4.27 23.32
C LEU A 5 1.03 5.13 22.97
N PHE A 6 1.46 5.98 23.90
CA PHE A 6 2.59 6.90 23.71
C PHE A 6 3.93 6.29 24.15
N GLN A 7 3.95 5.05 24.63
CA GLN A 7 5.18 4.36 24.95
C GLN A 7 5.86 3.79 23.70
N PRO A 8 7.20 3.79 23.63
CA PRO A 8 7.93 3.19 22.53
C PRO A 8 7.57 1.72 22.28
N LEU A 9 7.71 1.28 21.03
CA LEU A 9 7.49 -0.10 20.60
C LEU A 9 8.63 -0.55 19.69
N LYS A 10 9.21 -1.71 19.97
CA LYS A 10 10.22 -2.34 19.11
C LYS A 10 9.56 -3.40 18.22
N ILE A 11 9.75 -3.29 16.91
CA ILE A 11 9.27 -4.25 15.91
C ILE A 11 10.48 -4.70 15.08
N GLY A 12 11.01 -5.89 15.38
CA GLY A 12 12.27 -6.36 14.77
C GLY A 12 13.40 -5.35 14.97
N PRO A 13 14.02 -4.81 13.91
CA PRO A 13 15.05 -3.78 14.00
C PRO A 13 14.49 -2.36 14.22
N LEU A 14 13.20 -2.13 13.98
CA LEU A 14 12.58 -0.80 14.09
C LEU A 14 12.25 -0.46 15.54
N LYS A 15 12.52 0.79 15.92
CA LYS A 15 12.10 1.38 17.21
C LYS A 15 11.14 2.52 16.90
N LEU A 16 9.85 2.31 17.17
CA LEU A 16 8.83 3.34 17.03
C LEU A 16 8.79 4.19 18.31
N PRO A 17 8.67 5.52 18.21
CA PRO A 17 8.59 6.41 19.37
C PRO A 17 7.28 6.24 20.15
N ASN A 18 6.23 5.74 19.50
CA ASN A 18 4.92 5.44 20.08
C ASN A 18 4.20 4.36 19.24
N ARG A 19 3.00 3.95 19.68
CA ARG A 19 2.20 2.88 19.06
C ARG A 19 1.14 3.39 18.07
N LEU A 20 1.19 4.66 17.70
CA LEU A 20 0.27 5.24 16.73
C LEU A 20 0.78 4.93 15.33
N ILE A 21 0.04 4.10 14.61
CA ILE A 21 0.36 3.71 13.23
C ILE A 21 -0.72 4.28 12.32
N MET A 22 -0.31 5.06 11.31
CA MET A 22 -1.21 5.46 10.25
C MET A 22 -1.41 4.28 9.29
N PRO A 23 -2.64 3.77 9.13
CA PRO A 23 -2.92 2.70 8.17
C PRO A 23 -2.80 3.21 6.73
N PRO A 24 -2.66 2.30 5.75
CA PRO A 24 -2.66 2.68 4.35
C PRO A 24 -4.00 3.31 3.95
N VAL A 25 -3.95 4.51 3.36
CA VAL A 25 -5.12 5.23 2.85
C VAL A 25 -4.88 5.57 1.39
N LYS A 26 -5.77 5.18 0.48
CA LYS A 26 -5.70 5.58 -0.94
C LYS A 26 -5.93 7.08 -1.06
N LEU A 27 -4.94 7.81 -1.56
CA LEU A 27 -5.02 9.27 -1.67
C LEU A 27 -5.47 9.69 -3.07
N GLY A 28 -5.05 8.95 -4.09
CA GLY A 28 -5.36 9.27 -5.49
C GLY A 28 -4.69 10.56 -5.96
N TYR A 29 -3.56 10.95 -5.34
CA TYR A 29 -2.81 12.15 -5.66
C TYR A 29 -1.72 11.92 -6.72
N GLY A 30 -1.53 10.68 -7.18
CA GLY A 30 -0.55 10.28 -8.18
C GLY A 30 -0.79 10.88 -9.55
N THR A 31 0.27 10.96 -10.34
CA THR A 31 0.13 11.21 -11.78
C THR A 31 -0.49 9.98 -12.46
N LYS A 32 -0.90 10.15 -13.73
CA LYS A 32 -1.37 9.00 -14.53
C LYS A 32 -0.26 7.98 -14.75
N GLU A 33 0.98 8.36 -14.55
CA GLU A 33 2.18 7.57 -14.72
C GLU A 33 2.62 6.91 -13.40
N GLY A 34 1.92 7.18 -12.30
CA GLY A 34 2.17 6.60 -10.98
C GLY A 34 3.22 7.31 -10.14
N GLU A 35 3.55 8.56 -10.48
CA GLU A 35 4.61 9.32 -9.83
C GLU A 35 4.13 10.00 -8.57
N VAL A 36 5.08 10.16 -7.64
CA VAL A 36 4.90 10.98 -6.44
C VAL A 36 4.75 12.44 -6.85
N THR A 37 3.78 13.11 -6.22
CA THR A 37 3.52 14.55 -6.38
C THR A 37 3.81 15.28 -5.07
N GLU A 38 4.05 16.59 -5.14
CA GLU A 38 4.25 17.44 -3.94
C GLU A 38 3.10 17.31 -2.93
N ARG A 39 1.88 17.04 -3.42
CA ARG A 39 0.72 16.83 -2.56
C ARG A 39 0.85 15.58 -1.68
N HIS A 40 1.51 14.52 -2.16
CA HIS A 40 1.82 13.36 -1.30
C HIS A 40 2.85 13.73 -0.25
N ILE A 41 3.93 14.40 -0.68
CA ILE A 41 5.02 14.80 0.20
C ILE A 41 4.48 15.64 1.36
N ALA A 42 3.71 16.69 1.06
CA ALA A 42 3.05 17.52 2.06
C ALA A 42 2.09 16.70 2.95
N PHE A 43 1.32 15.78 2.37
CA PHE A 43 0.39 14.96 3.12
C PHE A 43 1.08 14.08 4.16
N TYR A 44 2.10 13.31 3.77
CA TYR A 44 2.79 12.37 4.67
C TYR A 44 3.70 13.10 5.65
N ARG A 45 4.42 14.15 5.21
CA ARG A 45 5.21 15.02 6.10
C ARG A 45 4.35 15.55 7.24
N ARG A 46 3.12 16.02 6.94
CA ARG A 46 2.22 16.53 7.98
C ARG A 46 1.83 15.49 9.04
N ARG A 47 1.79 14.20 8.70
CA ARG A 47 1.52 13.13 9.68
C ARG A 47 2.73 12.80 10.52
N ALA A 48 3.93 12.89 9.93
CA ALA A 48 5.18 12.77 10.67
C ALA A 48 5.31 13.91 11.70
N GLU A 49 5.06 15.16 11.27
CA GLU A 49 5.01 16.34 12.15
C GLU A 49 3.95 16.21 13.26
N GLY A 50 2.88 15.46 13.01
CA GLY A 50 1.83 15.16 13.99
C GLY A 50 2.21 14.10 15.03
N GLY A 51 3.41 13.52 14.96
CA GLY A 51 3.91 12.55 15.93
C GLY A 51 3.44 11.12 15.73
N VAL A 52 3.02 10.73 14.53
CA VAL A 52 2.70 9.33 14.20
C VAL A 52 3.97 8.47 14.29
N GLY A 53 3.91 7.36 15.02
CA GLY A 53 5.05 6.46 15.23
C GLY A 53 5.47 5.68 13.98
N LEU A 54 4.53 5.33 13.10
CA LEU A 54 4.80 4.72 11.79
C LEU A 54 3.72 5.08 10.78
N ILE A 55 4.13 5.49 9.58
CA ILE A 55 3.26 5.76 8.44
C ILE A 55 3.33 4.59 7.46
N ILE A 56 2.20 4.02 7.09
CA ILE A 56 2.12 3.08 5.96
C ILE A 56 1.61 3.85 4.75
N THR A 57 2.34 3.81 3.64
CA THR A 57 1.93 4.48 2.41
C THR A 57 0.60 3.95 1.89
N GLU A 58 -0.03 4.71 1.01
CA GLU A 58 -1.06 4.18 0.13
C GLU A 58 -0.56 2.95 -0.66
N PRO A 59 -1.46 2.07 -1.12
CA PRO A 59 -1.08 0.88 -1.87
C PRO A 59 -0.34 1.27 -3.15
N MET A 60 0.91 0.83 -3.29
CA MET A 60 1.74 1.10 -4.48
C MET A 60 1.72 -0.11 -5.40
N TYR A 61 1.32 0.09 -6.67
CA TYR A 61 1.23 -1.02 -7.61
C TYR A 61 2.62 -1.45 -8.10
N ILE A 62 2.85 -2.76 -8.11
CA ILE A 62 4.12 -3.38 -8.54
C ILE A 62 4.18 -3.77 -10.01
N ALA A 63 3.05 -3.69 -10.71
CA ALA A 63 2.95 -3.99 -12.13
C ALA A 63 1.79 -3.20 -12.75
N PRO A 64 1.89 -2.74 -14.01
CA PRO A 64 0.82 -1.97 -14.66
C PRO A 64 -0.55 -2.69 -14.65
N ASN A 65 -0.56 -4.01 -14.84
CA ASN A 65 -1.75 -4.85 -14.79
C ASN A 65 -2.32 -5.06 -13.37
N GLY A 66 -1.62 -4.62 -12.33
CA GLY A 66 -2.05 -4.68 -10.93
C GLY A 66 -2.68 -3.39 -10.42
N ARG A 67 -2.91 -2.40 -11.27
CA ARG A 67 -3.34 -1.06 -10.87
C ARG A 67 -4.85 -0.96 -10.65
N GLU A 68 -5.24 -0.39 -9.51
CA GLU A 68 -6.65 -0.25 -9.11
C GLU A 68 -7.24 1.11 -9.51
N ILE A 69 -6.49 2.21 -9.35
CA ILE A 69 -6.99 3.56 -9.69
C ILE A 69 -6.03 4.30 -10.64
N PRO A 70 -6.53 5.19 -11.52
CA PRO A 70 -5.71 5.87 -12.53
C PRO A 70 -4.60 6.78 -11.97
N THR A 71 -4.69 7.16 -10.69
CA THR A 71 -3.75 8.04 -10.00
C THR A 71 -3.09 7.34 -8.80
N GLN A 72 -3.04 6.01 -8.82
CA GLN A 72 -2.34 5.22 -7.81
C GLN A 72 -0.83 5.44 -7.95
N LEU A 73 -0.07 5.38 -6.86
CA LEU A 73 1.40 5.37 -6.89
C LEU A 73 1.94 4.04 -7.40
N GLY A 74 3.00 4.09 -8.21
CA GLY A 74 3.72 2.90 -8.69
C GLY A 74 5.05 2.69 -7.96
N ILE A 75 5.53 1.44 -7.94
CA ILE A 75 6.86 1.07 -7.42
C ILE A 75 7.55 0.00 -8.31
N TYR A 76 7.23 -0.01 -9.60
CA TYR A 76 7.62 -1.06 -10.54
C TYR A 76 8.76 -0.66 -11.49
N ASP A 77 9.10 0.62 -11.57
CA ASP A 77 10.03 1.18 -12.55
C ASP A 77 11.03 2.13 -11.87
N ASN A 78 12.29 2.08 -12.30
CA ASN A 78 13.37 2.91 -11.77
C ASN A 78 13.10 4.41 -11.89
N ARG A 79 12.32 4.85 -12.88
CA ARG A 79 11.93 6.27 -13.02
C ARG A 79 11.13 6.80 -11.83
N LEU A 80 10.47 5.91 -11.08
CA LEU A 80 9.64 6.27 -9.92
C LEU A 80 10.46 6.40 -8.63
N VAL A 81 11.68 5.86 -8.61
CA VAL A 81 12.53 5.78 -7.41
C VAL A 81 12.84 7.16 -6.85
N GLU A 82 13.15 8.13 -7.71
CA GLU A 82 13.51 9.48 -7.25
C GLU A 82 12.35 10.17 -6.51
N GLY A 83 11.12 10.05 -7.03
CA GLY A 83 9.94 10.58 -6.35
C GLY A 83 9.67 9.91 -5.01
N LEU A 84 9.81 8.58 -4.94
CA LEU A 84 9.64 7.80 -3.71
C LEU A 84 10.72 8.12 -2.67
N LYS A 85 11.94 8.37 -3.12
CA LYS A 85 13.06 8.80 -2.28
C LYS A 85 12.76 10.16 -1.66
N ARG A 86 12.37 11.16 -2.46
CA ARG A 86 11.98 12.50 -1.98
C ARG A 86 10.86 12.45 -0.94
N LEU A 87 9.86 11.58 -1.16
CA LEU A 87 8.78 11.36 -0.19
C LEU A 87 9.31 10.79 1.13
N THR A 88 10.16 9.77 1.05
CA THR A 88 10.73 9.09 2.23
C THR A 88 11.62 10.03 3.02
N GLU A 89 12.48 10.79 2.35
CA GLU A 89 13.35 11.82 2.95
C GLU A 89 12.52 12.88 3.67
N ALA A 90 11.47 13.43 3.04
CA ALA A 90 10.63 14.44 3.67
C ALA A 90 9.92 13.95 4.95
N VAL A 91 9.61 12.66 5.05
CA VAL A 91 9.05 12.05 6.27
C VAL A 91 10.13 11.85 7.34
N HIS A 92 11.31 11.37 6.95
CA HIS A 92 12.44 11.20 7.87
C HIS A 92 12.94 12.53 8.43
N ASP A 93 13.01 13.58 7.60
CA ASP A 93 13.37 14.95 8.01
C ASP A 93 12.38 15.54 9.01
N ALA A 94 11.12 15.11 8.96
CA ALA A 94 10.09 15.46 9.94
C ALA A 94 10.09 14.54 11.18
N GLY A 95 11.07 13.64 11.31
CA GLY A 95 11.22 12.72 12.45
C GLY A 95 10.28 11.51 12.42
N GLY A 96 9.60 11.26 11.30
CA GLY A 96 8.68 10.13 11.14
C GLY A 96 9.36 8.87 10.61
N LEU A 97 8.67 7.73 10.75
CA LEU A 97 9.03 6.48 10.09
C LEU A 97 7.98 6.16 9.02
N ILE A 98 8.40 5.56 7.90
CA ILE A 98 7.52 5.20 6.79
C ILE A 98 7.78 3.79 6.28
N ALA A 99 6.72 3.08 5.91
CA ALA A 99 6.75 1.75 5.32
C ALA A 99 5.93 1.70 4.02
N ALA A 100 6.47 1.00 3.02
CA ALA A 100 5.83 0.80 1.73
C ALA A 100 4.73 -0.26 1.82
N HIS A 101 3.51 0.07 1.39
CA HIS A 101 2.47 -0.91 1.11
C HIS A 101 2.57 -1.39 -0.34
N ILE A 102 3.26 -2.51 -0.52
CA ILE A 102 3.41 -3.18 -1.82
C ILE A 102 2.09 -3.86 -2.20
N ASN A 103 1.54 -3.54 -3.38
CA ASN A 103 0.21 -3.98 -3.77
C ASN A 103 0.13 -4.48 -5.23
N HIS A 104 -0.73 -5.47 -5.45
CA HIS A 104 -1.24 -5.86 -6.75
C HIS A 104 -2.74 -6.13 -6.62
N ALA A 105 -3.58 -5.40 -7.33
CA ALA A 105 -5.03 -5.48 -7.17
C ALA A 105 -5.63 -6.79 -7.71
N GLY A 106 -4.91 -7.52 -8.57
CA GLY A 106 -5.35 -8.80 -9.14
C GLY A 106 -6.70 -8.64 -9.81
N ARG A 107 -7.69 -9.44 -9.41
CA ARG A 107 -9.08 -9.32 -9.92
C ARG A 107 -9.71 -7.94 -9.70
N ALA A 108 -9.27 -7.20 -8.67
CA ALA A 108 -9.77 -5.86 -8.41
C ALA A 108 -9.06 -4.77 -9.23
N ALA A 109 -8.07 -5.13 -10.07
CA ALA A 109 -7.44 -4.19 -10.97
C ALA A 109 -8.47 -3.59 -11.93
N ASN A 110 -8.31 -2.31 -12.25
CA ASN A 110 -9.27 -1.62 -13.10
C ASN A 110 -9.13 -2.13 -14.54
N PRO A 111 -10.17 -2.74 -15.13
CA PRO A 111 -10.09 -3.35 -16.45
C PRO A 111 -9.79 -2.35 -17.57
N LYS A 112 -9.94 -1.04 -17.33
CA LYS A 112 -9.57 0.02 -18.27
C LYS A 112 -8.08 0.39 -18.21
N LEU A 113 -7.37 -0.01 -17.16
CA LEU A 113 -5.94 0.26 -16.96
C LEU A 113 -5.07 -0.98 -17.24
N VAL A 114 -5.68 -2.16 -17.29
CA VAL A 114 -4.97 -3.43 -17.54
C VAL A 114 -4.82 -3.63 -19.05
N PRO A 115 -3.59 -3.86 -19.55
CA PRO A 115 -3.36 -4.25 -20.95
C PRO A 115 -4.19 -5.47 -21.35
N GLU A 116 -4.61 -5.52 -22.61
CA GLU A 116 -5.44 -6.61 -23.13
C GLU A 116 -4.68 -7.96 -23.03
N GLY A 117 -5.30 -8.97 -22.42
CA GLY A 117 -4.70 -10.29 -22.20
C GLY A 117 -3.94 -10.49 -20.88
N GLU A 118 -3.66 -9.43 -20.11
CA GLU A 118 -2.84 -9.50 -18.87
C GLU A 118 -3.67 -9.48 -17.57
N ARG A 119 -4.93 -9.92 -17.64
CA ARG A 119 -5.83 -9.94 -16.47
C ARG A 119 -5.52 -11.12 -15.56
N GLU A 120 -4.92 -10.81 -14.40
CA GLU A 120 -4.53 -11.80 -13.40
C GLU A 120 -5.56 -11.97 -12.26
N GLY A 121 -5.58 -13.14 -11.61
CA GLY A 121 -6.26 -13.40 -10.32
C GLY A 121 -5.48 -14.43 -9.48
N PRO A 122 -5.71 -14.58 -8.15
CA PRO A 122 -6.55 -13.82 -7.21
C PRO A 122 -5.77 -12.71 -6.47
N CYS A 123 -6.49 -11.89 -5.71
CA CYS A 123 -5.98 -10.80 -4.89
C CYS A 123 -5.75 -11.23 -3.43
N LEU A 124 -4.55 -11.00 -2.88
CA LEU A 124 -4.36 -11.03 -1.44
C LEU A 124 -4.71 -9.65 -0.87
N TRP A 125 -5.98 -9.45 -0.56
CA TRP A 125 -6.33 -8.48 0.47
C TRP A 125 -5.82 -9.07 1.79
N ILE A 126 -4.92 -8.38 2.49
CA ILE A 126 -4.68 -8.69 3.91
C ILE A 126 -5.95 -8.23 4.65
N LEU A 127 -6.98 -9.09 4.65
CA LEU A 127 -7.98 -9.12 5.68
C LEU A 127 -7.32 -9.83 6.85
N ILE A 128 -6.96 -9.08 7.91
CA ILE A 128 -6.81 -9.70 9.23
C ILE A 128 -8.23 -10.03 9.69
N SER A 129 -8.80 -11.10 9.14
CA SER A 129 -9.94 -11.77 9.75
C SER A 129 -9.39 -12.66 10.86
N PRO A 130 -9.86 -12.53 12.12
CA PRO A 130 -9.40 -13.38 13.22
C PRO A 130 -9.80 -14.85 13.07
N GLU A 131 -10.57 -15.22 12.04
CA GLU A 131 -11.01 -16.58 11.80
C GLU A 131 -10.49 -17.15 10.47
N ARG A 132 -9.87 -18.34 10.56
CA ARG A 132 -9.48 -19.15 9.40
C ARG A 132 -10.71 -19.43 8.54
N PRO A 133 -10.70 -19.11 7.23
CA PRO A 133 -11.69 -19.70 6.33
C PRO A 133 -11.45 -21.22 6.28
N SER A 134 -12.43 -21.97 6.78
CA SER A 134 -12.44 -23.42 6.70
C SER A 134 -12.54 -23.84 5.23
N ARG A 135 -11.44 -24.35 4.69
CA ARG A 135 -11.38 -25.23 3.52
C ARG A 135 -12.07 -24.68 2.25
N VAL A 136 -11.29 -24.06 1.36
CA VAL A 136 -11.67 -23.92 -0.06
C VAL A 136 -11.89 -25.32 -0.64
N ARG A 137 -13.15 -25.74 -0.80
CA ARG A 137 -13.51 -26.90 -1.60
C ARG A 137 -13.37 -26.51 -3.07
N ARG A 138 -12.38 -27.07 -3.77
CA ARG A 138 -12.43 -27.16 -5.23
C ARG A 138 -13.56 -28.13 -5.59
N SER A 139 -14.66 -27.66 -6.17
CA SER A 139 -15.63 -28.55 -6.81
C SER A 139 -15.12 -28.88 -8.22
N THR A 140 -14.42 -29.99 -8.36
CA THR A 140 -14.18 -30.62 -9.65
C THR A 140 -15.27 -31.67 -9.88
N SER A 141 -16.33 -31.32 -10.61
CA SER A 141 -17.27 -32.29 -11.21
C SER A 141 -18.29 -31.62 -12.14
N GLY A 142 -18.27 -31.92 -13.45
CA GLY A 142 -19.45 -31.76 -14.32
C GLY A 142 -19.15 -31.35 -15.78
N PRO A 143 -19.58 -32.11 -16.80
CA PRO A 143 -19.08 -32.02 -18.18
C PRO A 143 -19.96 -31.13 -19.07
N TRP A 144 -19.35 -30.40 -20.00
CA TRP A 144 -20.06 -29.84 -21.15
C TRP A 144 -19.28 -30.16 -22.41
N SER A 145 -19.66 -31.29 -23.01
CA SER A 145 -19.46 -31.62 -24.41
C SER A 145 -20.83 -31.57 -25.08
N SER A 146 -21.01 -30.60 -25.97
CA SER A 146 -21.89 -30.64 -27.15
C SER A 146 -21.60 -29.41 -27.99
#